data_AF-A0A0E3S613-F1
#
_entry.id   AF-A0A0E3S613-F1
#
_cell.length_a   1.000
_cell.length_b   1.000
_cell.length_c   1.000
_cell.angle_alpha   90.00
_cell.angle_beta   90.00
_cell.angle_gamma   90.00
#
_symmetry.space_group_name_H-M   'P 1'
#
loop_
_entity.id
_entity.type
_entity.pdbx_description
1 polymer ?
#
loop_
_entity_poly.entity_id
_entity_poly.type
_entity_poly.pdbx_seq_one_letter_code
_entity_poly.pdbx_strand_id
1 'polypeptide(L)' 'MHNNGAEFGARVKVRKRDVSLQTVTEEGTKANDAFMTIVQTARKLSVSAYDYIFDRVSNRCEMLSLAELIREKSTLS' A
#
# COMPACT_ATOMS: atom_id res chain seq x y z
N MET A 1 8.32 25.80 8.51
CA MET A 1 8.69 24.87 7.40
C MET A 1 7.54 23.90 7.20
N HIS A 2 6.70 24.12 6.19
CA HIS A 2 5.60 23.21 5.86
C HIS A 2 6.16 22.03 5.07
N ASN A 3 6.50 20.95 5.79
CA ASN A 3 6.91 19.70 5.15
C ASN A 3 5.66 19.00 4.63
N ASN A 4 5.43 19.14 3.33
CA ASN A 4 4.28 18.66 2.60
C ASN A 4 4.25 17.11 2.69
N GLY A 5 3.15 16.52 3.17
CA GLY A 5 3.04 15.06 3.39
C GLY A 5 3.35 14.18 2.16
N ALA A 6 3.34 14.77 0.96
CA ALA A 6 3.76 14.14 -0.29
C ALA A 6 5.27 13.76 -0.32
N GLU A 7 6.14 14.50 0.35
CA GLU A 7 7.59 14.27 0.40
C GLU A 7 7.94 12.96 1.17
N PHE A 8 7.08 12.56 2.11
CA PHE A 8 7.31 11.37 2.93
C PHE A 8 7.06 10.05 2.18
N GLY A 9 6.04 9.99 1.31
CA GLY A 9 5.69 8.78 0.57
C GLY A 9 6.74 8.38 -0.47
N ALA A 10 7.29 9.37 -1.20
CA ALA A 10 8.34 9.14 -2.18
C ALA A 10 9.63 8.64 -1.52
N ARG A 11 9.97 9.15 -0.33
CA ARG A 11 11.17 8.75 0.42
C ARG A 11 11.08 7.35 1.00
N VAL A 12 9.89 6.87 1.37
CA VAL A 12 9.69 5.48 1.82
C VAL A 12 9.89 4.50 0.66
N LYS A 13 9.41 4.83 -0.56
CA LYS A 13 9.63 3.98 -1.74
C LYS A 13 11.11 3.87 -2.11
N VAL A 14 11.84 4.99 -2.07
CA VAL A 14 13.29 5.01 -2.38
C VAL A 14 14.10 4.30 -1.29
N ARG A 15 13.84 4.55 0.01
CA ARG A 15 14.56 3.86 1.11
C ARG A 15 14.29 2.35 1.11
N LYS A 16 13.07 1.89 0.82
CA LYS A 16 12.80 0.45 0.75
C LYS A 16 13.40 -0.23 -0.47
N ARG A 17 13.57 0.47 -1.60
CA ARG A 17 14.36 -0.03 -2.74
C ARG A 17 15.84 -0.16 -2.42
N ASP A 18 16.39 0.72 -1.58
CA ASP A 18 17.79 0.62 -1.12
C ASP A 18 17.99 -0.51 -0.10
N VAL A 19 17.03 -0.71 0.82
CA VAL A 19 17.14 -1.69 1.90
C VAL A 19 16.76 -3.11 1.47
N SER A 20 15.85 -3.25 0.48
CA SER A 20 15.46 -4.55 -0.06
C SER A 20 16.38 -4.88 -1.23
N LEU A 21 17.51 -5.53 -0.92
CA LEU A 21 18.42 -6.19 -1.87
C LEU A 21 17.70 -6.52 -3.19
N GLN A 22 18.18 -5.89 -4.26
CA GLN A 22 17.63 -5.87 -5.62
C GLN A 22 16.83 -7.14 -5.93
N THR A 23 15.53 -6.97 -6.21
CA THR A 23 14.70 -8.05 -6.76
C THR A 23 15.35 -8.53 -8.05
N VAL A 24 15.72 -9.82 -8.10
CA VAL A 24 16.48 -10.42 -9.21
C VAL A 24 15.68 -10.44 -10.51
N THR A 25 14.35 -10.41 -10.41
CA THR A 25 13.42 -10.46 -11.56
C THR A 25 12.54 -9.21 -11.62
N GLU A 26 12.13 -8.83 -12.83
CA GLU A 26 11.16 -7.76 -13.05
C GLU A 26 9.81 -8.07 -12.39
N GLU A 27 9.39 -9.33 -12.41
CA GLU A 27 8.16 -9.78 -11.75
C GLU A 27 8.22 -9.59 -10.23
N GLY A 28 9.36 -9.94 -9.60
CA GLY A 28 9.58 -9.69 -8.17
C GLY A 28 9.56 -8.20 -7.83
N THR A 29 10.10 -7.37 -8.72
CA THR A 29 10.06 -5.90 -8.58
C THR A 29 8.62 -5.39 -8.63
N LYS A 30 7.84 -5.83 -9.63
CA LYS A 30 6.44 -5.44 -9.80
C LYS A 30 5.58 -5.88 -8.60
N ALA A 31 5.79 -7.10 -8.13
CA ALA A 31 5.10 -7.62 -6.95
C ALA A 31 5.42 -6.78 -5.71
N ASN A 32 6.71 -6.50 -5.46
CA ASN A 32 7.12 -5.68 -4.32
C ASN A 32 6.51 -4.27 -4.37
N ASP A 33 6.53 -3.62 -5.54
CA ASP A 33 5.93 -2.30 -5.75
C ASP A 33 4.42 -2.31 -5.49
N ALA A 34 3.71 -3.35 -5.93
CA ALA A 34 2.28 -3.52 -5.67
C ALA A 34 2.00 -3.72 -4.17
N PHE A 35 2.72 -4.64 -3.51
CA PHE A 35 2.61 -4.88 -2.06
C PHE A 35 2.88 -3.61 -1.26
N MET A 36 3.91 -2.86 -1.63
CA MET A 36 4.24 -1.60 -0.99
C MET A 36 3.12 -0.57 -1.09
N THR A 37 2.47 -0.50 -2.24
CA THR A 37 1.34 0.39 -2.47
C THR A 37 0.14 -0.02 -1.62
N ILE A 38 -0.20 -1.31 -1.59
CA ILE A 38 -1.30 -1.85 -0.78
C ILE A 38 -1.07 -1.57 0.71
N VAL A 39 0.12 -1.87 1.24
CA VAL A 39 0.44 -1.67 2.65
C VAL A 39 0.35 -0.19 3.04
N GLN A 40 0.86 0.71 2.20
CA GLN A 40 0.77 2.15 2.47
C GLN A 40 -0.67 2.66 2.46
N THR A 41 -1.47 2.23 1.49
CA THR A 41 -2.89 2.63 1.39
C THR A 41 -3.71 2.08 2.55
N ALA A 42 -3.54 0.80 2.89
CA ALA A 42 -4.20 0.19 4.05
C ALA A 42 -3.87 0.95 5.35
N ARG A 43 -2.59 1.32 5.55
CA ARG A 43 -2.17 2.15 6.69
C ARG A 43 -2.86 3.51 6.72
N LYS A 44 -2.97 4.20 5.57
CA LYS A 44 -3.69 5.50 5.49
C LYS A 44 -5.17 5.36 5.84
N LEU A 45 -5.78 4.23 5.50
CA LEU A 45 -7.19 3.93 5.78
C LEU A 45 -7.41 3.34 7.17
N SER A 46 -6.35 3.14 7.97
CA SER A 46 -6.37 2.45 9.27
C SER A 46 -6.90 1.01 9.17
N VAL A 47 -6.63 0.34 8.05
CA VAL A 47 -6.95 -1.07 7.80
C VAL A 47 -5.71 -1.94 7.98
N SER A 48 -5.89 -3.12 8.56
CA SER A 48 -4.83 -4.12 8.66
C SER A 48 -4.41 -4.61 7.27
N ALA A 49 -3.17 -4.31 6.89
CA ALA A 49 -2.63 -4.74 5.61
C ALA A 49 -2.53 -6.27 5.50
N TYR A 50 -2.26 -6.96 6.61
CA TYR A 50 -2.20 -8.41 6.66
C TYR A 50 -3.56 -9.03 6.37
N ASP A 51 -4.61 -8.61 7.09
CA ASP A 51 -5.95 -9.15 6.91
C ASP A 51 -6.47 -8.88 5.50
N TYR A 52 -6.20 -7.69 4.96
CA TYR A 52 -6.56 -7.33 3.59
C TYR A 52 -5.85 -8.21 2.55
N ILE A 53 -4.55 -8.45 2.69
CA ILE A 53 -3.81 -9.33 1.77
C ILE A 53 -4.31 -10.76 1.91
N PHE A 54 -4.55 -11.23 3.14
CA PHE A 54 -5.04 -12.58 3.42
C PHE A 54 -6.42 -12.81 2.79
N ASP A 55 -7.34 -11.86 2.91
CA ASP A 55 -8.66 -11.89 2.28
C ASP A 55 -8.58 -12.03 0.75
N ARG A 56 -7.69 -11.24 0.11
CA ARG A 56 -7.50 -11.26 -1.34
C ARG A 56 -6.82 -12.53 -1.83
N VAL A 57 -5.80 -13.02 -1.13
CA VAL A 57 -5.11 -14.27 -1.49
C VAL A 57 -5.99 -15.49 -1.24
N SER A 58 -6.86 -15.44 -0.24
CA SER A 58 -7.83 -16.51 0.07
C SER A 58 -9.06 -16.48 -0.84
N ASN A 59 -9.17 -15.54 -1.77
CA ASN A 59 -10.34 -15.31 -2.63
C ASN A 59 -11.66 -15.13 -1.87
N ARG A 60 -11.60 -14.73 -0.58
CA ARG A 60 -12.81 -14.47 0.21
C ARG A 60 -13.47 -13.17 -0.24
N CYS A 61 -12.65 -12.15 -0.51
CA CYS A 61 -13.10 -10.84 -0.97
C CYS A 61 -14.22 -10.25 -0.09
N GLU A 62 -14.23 -10.59 1.20
CA GLU A 62 -15.21 -10.14 2.19
C GLU A 62 -14.94 -8.72 2.63
N MET A 63 -13.67 -8.31 2.58
CA MET A 63 -13.28 -6.93 2.86
C MET A 63 -13.57 -6.02 1.67
N LEU A 64 -14.09 -4.82 1.95
CA LEU A 64 -14.24 -3.76 0.94
C LEU A 64 -12.90 -3.48 0.25
N SER A 65 -12.94 -3.16 -1.03
CA SER A 65 -11.72 -2.79 -1.74
C SER A 65 -11.15 -1.50 -1.17
N LEU A 66 -9.81 -1.35 -1.22
CA LEU A 66 -9.17 -0.10 -0.80
C LEU A 66 -9.72 1.10 -1.59
N ALA A 67 -10.17 0.90 -2.83
CA ALA A 67 -10.77 1.95 -3.65
C ALA A 67 -12.14 2.41 -3.11
N GLU A 68 -12.99 1.48 -2.68
CA GLU A 68 -14.28 1.80 -2.07
C GLU A 68 -14.11 2.53 -0.74
N LEU A 69 -13.19 2.05 0.11
CA LEU A 69 -12.86 2.69 1.38
C LEU A 69 -12.34 4.13 1.20
N ILE A 70 -11.58 4.39 0.12
CA ILE A 70 -11.16 5.75 -0.24
C ILE A 70 -12.37 6.61 -0.58
N ARG A 71 -13.32 6.10 -1.38
CA ARG A 71 -14.54 6.83 -1.75
C ARG A 71 -15.39 7.14 -0.52
N GLU A 72 -15.64 6.17 0.35
CA GLU A 72 -16.41 6.36 1.59
C GLU A 72 -15.80 7.45 2.49
N LYS A 73 -14.49 7.41 2.70
CA LYS A 73 -13.81 8.45 3.50
C LYS A 73 -13.77 9.81 2.79
N SER A 74 -13.77 9.84 1.46
CA SER A 74 -13.83 11.09 0.70
C SER A 74 -15.22 11.72 0.74
N THR A 75 -16.29 10.93 0.88
CA THR A 75 -17.68 11.44 0.97
C THR A 75 -18.07 11.89 2.38
N LEU A 76 -17.34 11.46 3.40
CA LEU A 76 -17.56 11.84 4.80
C LEU A 76 -16.85 13.14 5.21
N SER A 77 -16.06 13.75 4.33
CA SER A 77 -15.33 15.01 4.55
C SER A 77 -16.03 16.19 3.90
#